data_AF-A0A1Q6L495-F1
#
_entry.id   AF-A0A1Q6L495-F1
#
_cell.length_a   1.000
_cell.length_b   1.000
_cell.length_c   1.000
_cell.angle_alpha   90.00
_cell.angle_beta   90.00
_cell.angle_gamma   90.00
#
_symmetry.space_group_name_H-M   'P 1'
#
loop_
_entity.id
_entity.type
_entity.pdbx_description
1 polymer ?
#
loop_
_entity_poly.entity_id
_entity_poly.type
_entity_poly.pdbx_seq_one_letter_code
_entity_poly.pdbx_strand_id
1 'polypeptide(L)'
;MEKIINNKGITLVALVITIVILLILAGISIQAITNTGLFANAKKAKEKSMEGQLKEEISLAIQSIQTEEIYKGNSVTLETLAGGQLQKELKDITAELTDGEINGEYKDYEYTIDDKFNVTINGPITGVRIKGSAEVQTGYVFEGNTVEIKVTASITEGTITGIEAPEGATLKTNTSTTEKVYTVNKNGAYVFKITSDSGKTKNVTANVENILGAPQITVSEITGSGFKINVENNYPEGAITEYKYSVGGTVKQQGTTDKNYTVTGLTEETEYSDIKVIAYINSTSKDSNIEKITTKQNIIAYSWDEIVEIAKAISNDTSITDDSETATVTVNGVQKTLNVGDKTTLDGKKVRILGFNHDELVDPSAYGTITATGKAGISFEYVDFLTSTGMNNSNDNSGGWNDSILRKTLNITTYNSLSIKSNIKKVKKDYIPTYDVASIQKTEDYLWLLSCGEIWDNGYKANYRGYAITTEGKQYKYYKTNLGSMVYNTSNNITKKPSASSSKWWWLRSPHVGDSSHFCCAGATGISSFSYAGESGGVAPGFSI
;
A
#
# COMPACT_ATOMS: atom_id res chain seq x y z
N MET A 1 20.84 93.85 18.54
CA MET A 1 21.08 92.82 17.51
C MET A 1 19.75 92.18 17.20
N GLU A 2 19.28 92.33 15.97
CA GLU A 2 17.97 91.89 15.50
C GLU A 2 17.67 90.41 15.77
N LYS A 3 16.41 90.12 16.10
CA LYS A 3 15.61 89.18 15.31
C LYS A 3 14.12 89.51 15.47
N ILE A 4 13.59 90.29 14.53
CA ILE A 4 12.16 90.50 14.36
C ILE A 4 11.58 89.16 13.88
N ILE A 5 11.00 88.39 14.80
CA ILE A 5 10.13 87.28 14.46
C ILE A 5 8.72 87.86 14.42
N ASN A 6 8.25 88.14 13.20
CA ASN A 6 6.87 88.52 12.92
C ASN A 6 5.93 87.36 13.29
N ASN A 7 5.65 87.17 14.58
CA ASN A 7 4.55 86.35 15.02
C ASN A 7 3.27 87.11 14.74
N LYS A 8 2.79 87.01 13.50
CA LYS A 8 1.43 87.42 13.11
C LYS A 8 0.45 86.53 13.89
N GLY A 9 0.20 86.88 15.14
CA GLY A 9 -0.84 86.29 15.94
C GLY A 9 -2.18 86.54 15.24
N ILE A 10 -2.87 85.47 14.87
CA ILE A 10 -4.26 85.57 14.47
C ILE A 10 -5.01 86.17 15.67
N THR A 11 -5.66 87.30 15.48
CA THR A 11 -6.59 87.84 16.48
C THR A 11 -7.65 86.80 16.78
N LEU A 12 -8.06 86.66 18.04
CA LEU A 12 -9.09 85.70 18.46
C LEU A 12 -10.33 85.75 17.56
N VAL A 13 -10.70 86.96 17.13
CA VAL A 13 -11.78 87.22 16.16
C VAL A 13 -11.54 86.53 14.81
N ALA A 14 -10.33 86.61 14.25
CA ALA A 14 -9.99 85.93 13.00
C ALA A 14 -9.95 84.40 13.14
N LEU A 15 -9.55 83.86 14.30
CA LEU A 15 -9.61 82.42 14.57
C LEU A 15 -11.06 81.94 14.63
N VAL A 16 -11.91 82.66 15.37
CA VAL A 16 -13.34 82.34 15.51
C VAL A 16 -14.03 82.39 14.14
N ILE A 17 -13.77 83.42 13.33
CA ILE A 17 -14.33 83.53 11.98
C ILE A 17 -13.86 82.35 11.11
N THR A 18 -12.59 81.96 11.17
CA THR A 18 -12.06 80.83 10.39
C THR A 18 -12.73 79.52 10.79
N ILE A 19 -12.92 79.27 12.09
CA ILE A 19 -13.62 78.08 12.59
C ILE A 19 -15.09 78.08 12.16
N VAL A 20 -15.76 79.23 12.24
CA VAL A 20 -17.17 79.35 11.81
C VAL A 20 -17.30 79.10 10.30
N ILE A 21 -16.40 79.64 9.47
CA ILE A 21 -16.40 79.38 8.02
C ILE A 21 -16.14 77.90 7.73
N LEU A 22 -15.20 77.25 8.42
CA LEU A 22 -14.93 75.82 8.28
C LEU A 22 -16.14 74.96 8.70
N LEU A 23 -16.81 75.31 9.78
CA LEU A 23 -18.03 74.62 10.24
C LEU A 23 -19.18 74.79 9.24
N ILE A 24 -19.32 75.97 8.64
CA ILE A 24 -20.30 76.23 7.59
C ILE A 24 -19.94 75.42 6.34
N LEU A 25 -18.68 75.45 5.87
CA LEU A 25 -18.24 74.64 4.72
C LEU A 25 -18.46 73.14 4.95
N ALA A 26 -18.12 72.64 6.14
CA ALA A 26 -18.37 71.26 6.53
C ALA A 26 -19.87 70.95 6.56
N GLY A 27 -20.67 71.87 7.10
CA GLY A 27 -22.14 71.79 7.09
C GLY A 27 -22.67 71.66 5.67
N ILE A 28 -22.30 72.56 4.75
CA ILE A 28 -22.74 72.54 3.35
C ILE A 28 -22.24 71.28 2.62
N SER A 29 -21.01 70.83 2.90
CA SER A 29 -20.44 69.63 2.29
C SER A 29 -21.15 68.35 2.75
N ILE A 30 -21.43 68.23 4.06
CA ILE A 30 -22.21 67.12 4.61
C ILE A 30 -23.64 67.16 4.06
N GLN A 31 -24.26 68.33 4.02
CA GLN A 31 -25.61 68.51 3.47
C GLN A 31 -25.70 68.18 1.97
N ALA A 32 -24.67 68.51 1.19
CA ALA A 32 -24.59 68.14 -0.23
C ALA A 32 -24.45 66.62 -0.43
N ILE A 33 -23.74 65.93 0.47
CA ILE A 33 -23.59 64.46 0.42
C ILE A 33 -24.86 63.75 0.93
N THR A 34 -25.56 64.29 1.92
CA THR A 34 -26.80 63.69 2.45
C THR A 34 -28.02 63.98 1.58
N ASN A 35 -28.12 65.17 0.96
CA ASN A 35 -29.25 65.54 0.09
C ASN A 35 -29.21 64.92 -1.31
N THR A 36 -28.09 64.31 -1.72
CA THR A 36 -27.96 63.62 -3.02
C THR A 36 -28.42 62.17 -2.98
N GLY A 37 -28.78 61.64 -1.81
CA GLY A 37 -29.16 60.24 -1.64
C GLY A 37 -28.01 59.25 -1.88
N LEU A 38 -26.76 59.71 -1.94
CA LEU A 38 -25.59 58.91 -2.30
C LEU A 38 -25.43 57.67 -1.41
N PHE A 39 -25.57 57.82 -0.09
CA PHE A 39 -25.49 56.69 0.84
C PHE A 39 -26.65 55.69 0.68
N ALA A 40 -27.86 56.18 0.39
CA ALA A 40 -29.00 55.32 0.11
C ALA A 40 -28.78 54.54 -1.21
N ASN A 41 -28.25 55.19 -2.24
CA ASN A 41 -27.91 54.57 -3.51
C ASN A 41 -26.76 53.56 -3.38
N ALA A 42 -25.74 53.85 -2.58
CA ALA A 42 -24.64 52.93 -2.30
C ALA A 42 -25.12 51.68 -1.53
N LYS A 43 -26.01 51.86 -0.54
CA LYS A 43 -26.64 50.75 0.17
C LYS A 43 -27.48 49.89 -0.78
N LYS A 44 -28.31 50.52 -1.60
CA LYS A 44 -29.15 49.83 -2.62
C LYS A 44 -28.31 49.09 -3.66
N ALA A 45 -27.18 49.66 -4.08
CA ALA A 45 -26.24 49.02 -5.00
C ALA A 45 -25.61 47.77 -4.38
N LYS A 46 -25.23 47.83 -3.09
CA LYS A 46 -24.72 46.68 -2.34
C LYS A 46 -25.76 45.56 -2.22
N GLU A 47 -27.01 45.91 -1.87
CA GLU A 47 -28.12 44.95 -1.77
C GLU A 47 -28.39 44.27 -3.11
N LYS A 48 -28.55 45.05 -4.20
CA LYS A 48 -28.74 44.49 -5.54
C LYS A 48 -27.58 43.62 -6.03
N SER A 49 -26.35 43.99 -5.68
CA SER A 49 -25.17 43.19 -6.01
C SER A 49 -25.21 41.83 -5.31
N MET A 50 -25.63 41.79 -4.05
CA MET A 50 -25.78 40.54 -3.29
C MET A 50 -26.93 39.69 -3.84
N GLU A 51 -28.09 40.29 -4.11
CA GLU A 51 -29.24 39.61 -4.74
C GLU A 51 -28.84 38.96 -6.07
N GLY A 52 -28.06 39.66 -6.89
CA GLY A 52 -27.52 39.12 -8.15
C GLY A 52 -26.63 37.90 -7.94
N GLN A 53 -25.69 37.97 -6.99
CA GLN A 53 -24.77 36.86 -6.68
C GLN A 53 -25.53 35.62 -6.16
N LEU A 54 -26.48 35.81 -5.25
CA LEU A 54 -27.27 34.69 -4.70
C LEU A 54 -28.15 34.05 -5.76
N LYS A 55 -28.78 34.86 -6.62
CA LYS A 55 -29.55 34.38 -7.76
C LYS A 55 -28.70 33.50 -8.67
N GLU A 56 -27.47 33.93 -8.96
CA GLU A 56 -26.53 33.18 -9.80
C GLU A 56 -26.11 31.86 -9.17
N GLU A 57 -25.71 31.85 -7.89
CA GLU A 57 -25.31 30.62 -7.18
C GLU A 57 -26.43 29.57 -7.16
N ILE A 58 -27.67 29.97 -6.84
CA ILE A 58 -28.82 29.06 -6.82
C ILE A 58 -29.12 28.55 -8.24
N SER A 59 -29.07 29.43 -9.24
CA SER A 59 -29.33 29.04 -10.63
C SER A 59 -28.29 28.03 -11.14
N LEU A 60 -27.01 28.23 -10.80
CA LEU A 60 -25.93 27.31 -11.17
C LEU A 60 -26.08 25.94 -10.50
N ALA A 61 -26.46 25.91 -9.21
CA ALA A 61 -26.72 24.65 -8.51
C ALA A 61 -27.86 23.87 -9.17
N ILE A 62 -28.96 24.54 -9.53
CA ILE A 62 -30.08 23.89 -10.24
C ILE A 62 -29.61 23.32 -11.59
N GLN A 63 -28.81 24.07 -12.36
CA GLN A 63 -28.26 23.59 -13.64
C GLN A 63 -27.33 22.39 -13.46
N SER A 64 -26.50 22.39 -12.41
CA SER A 64 -25.63 21.26 -12.05
C SER A 64 -26.46 20.01 -11.77
N ILE A 65 -27.49 20.13 -10.92
CA ILE A 65 -28.42 19.04 -10.58
C ILE A 65 -29.13 18.52 -11.83
N GLN A 66 -29.65 19.41 -12.69
CA GLN A 66 -30.28 19.03 -13.96
C GLN A 66 -29.32 18.23 -14.83
N THR A 67 -28.07 18.68 -14.93
CA THR A 67 -27.05 17.99 -15.73
C THR A 67 -26.75 16.60 -15.18
N GLU A 68 -26.50 16.48 -13.87
CA GLU A 68 -26.17 15.21 -13.22
C GLU A 68 -27.31 14.18 -13.31
N GLU A 69 -28.54 14.60 -13.09
CA GLU A 69 -29.71 13.72 -13.13
C GLU A 69 -30.09 13.30 -14.55
N ILE A 70 -29.88 14.15 -15.56
CA ILE A 70 -30.04 13.78 -16.98
C ILE A 70 -29.12 12.62 -17.35
N TYR A 71 -27.86 12.60 -16.91
CA TYR A 71 -26.94 11.47 -17.15
C TYR A 71 -27.41 10.17 -16.50
N LYS A 72 -28.17 10.25 -15.41
CA LYS A 72 -28.77 9.09 -14.70
C LYS A 72 -30.13 8.67 -15.28
N GLY A 73 -30.68 9.44 -16.22
CA GLY A 73 -32.00 9.19 -16.81
C GLY A 73 -33.19 9.68 -15.97
N ASN A 74 -32.95 10.54 -14.97
CA ASN A 74 -33.97 11.06 -14.06
C ASN A 74 -34.45 12.47 -14.47
N SER A 75 -35.69 12.81 -14.14
CA SER A 75 -36.23 14.16 -14.33
C SER A 75 -36.12 15.00 -13.05
N VAL A 76 -35.69 16.25 -13.17
CA VAL A 76 -35.69 17.23 -12.06
C VAL A 76 -37.03 17.96 -12.02
N THR A 77 -37.64 18.05 -10.84
CA THR A 77 -38.93 18.70 -10.55
C THR A 77 -38.78 19.60 -9.32
N LEU A 78 -39.75 20.48 -9.04
CA LEU A 78 -39.72 21.27 -7.80
C LEU A 78 -39.79 20.37 -6.56
N GLU A 79 -40.51 19.25 -6.65
CA GLU A 79 -40.60 18.24 -5.60
C GLU A 79 -39.24 17.61 -5.31
N THR A 80 -38.46 17.26 -6.34
CA THR A 80 -37.13 16.65 -6.14
C THR A 80 -36.12 17.69 -5.64
N LEU A 81 -36.20 18.93 -6.12
CA LEU A 81 -35.37 20.04 -5.65
C LEU A 81 -35.59 20.35 -4.17
N ALA A 82 -36.85 20.53 -3.76
CA ALA A 82 -37.23 20.75 -2.36
C ALA A 82 -37.00 19.50 -1.49
N GLY A 83 -37.13 18.30 -2.08
CA GLY A 83 -36.91 16.99 -1.46
C GLY A 83 -35.46 16.66 -1.12
N GLY A 84 -34.53 17.62 -1.19
CA GLY A 84 -33.16 17.47 -0.69
C GLY A 84 -32.06 17.69 -1.73
N GLN A 85 -32.38 17.83 -3.03
CA GLN A 85 -31.34 18.01 -4.05
C GLN A 85 -30.63 19.37 -3.89
N LEU A 86 -31.37 20.45 -3.61
CA LEU A 86 -30.77 21.76 -3.38
C LEU A 86 -29.83 21.77 -2.17
N GLN A 87 -30.20 21.09 -1.09
CA GLN A 87 -29.44 21.00 0.16
C GLN A 87 -28.16 20.15 0.03
N LYS A 88 -28.07 19.29 -1.00
CA LYS A 88 -26.83 18.55 -1.31
C LYS A 88 -25.78 19.47 -1.95
N GLU A 89 -26.19 20.33 -2.87
CA GLU A 89 -25.28 21.23 -3.59
C GLU A 89 -24.98 22.52 -2.81
N LEU A 90 -25.99 23.09 -2.15
CA LEU A 90 -25.89 24.36 -1.42
C LEU A 90 -26.07 24.13 0.08
N LYS A 91 -25.00 24.31 0.84
CA LYS A 91 -25.05 24.25 2.30
C LYS A 91 -25.93 25.37 2.86
N ASP A 92 -26.68 25.07 3.92
CA ASP A 92 -27.56 26.00 4.63
C ASP A 92 -28.74 26.57 3.84
N ILE A 93 -29.00 26.11 2.62
CA ILE A 93 -30.23 26.45 1.91
C ILE A 93 -31.43 25.73 2.52
N THR A 94 -32.57 26.41 2.62
CA THR A 94 -33.86 25.78 2.92
C THR A 94 -34.73 25.84 1.69
N ALA A 95 -35.54 24.80 1.45
CA ALA A 95 -36.42 24.72 0.29
C ALA A 95 -37.72 24.04 0.70
N GLU A 96 -38.81 24.80 0.73
CA GLU A 96 -40.15 24.31 1.01
C GLU A 96 -41.05 24.54 -0.21
N LEU A 97 -41.68 23.47 -0.69
CA LEU A 97 -42.61 23.54 -1.82
C LEU A 97 -44.00 23.94 -1.31
N THR A 98 -44.46 25.12 -1.70
CA THR A 98 -45.78 25.65 -1.36
C THR A 98 -46.39 26.33 -2.59
N ASP A 99 -47.66 26.04 -2.86
CA ASP A 99 -48.44 26.66 -3.94
C ASP A 99 -47.78 26.64 -5.33
N GLY A 100 -46.99 25.60 -5.63
CA GLY A 100 -46.33 25.44 -6.94
C GLY A 100 -45.02 26.21 -7.09
N GLU A 101 -44.49 26.77 -6.00
CA GLU A 101 -43.18 27.43 -5.95
C GLU A 101 -42.35 26.90 -4.77
N ILE A 102 -41.02 26.92 -4.89
CA ILE A 102 -40.15 26.66 -3.75
C ILE A 102 -39.87 27.99 -3.06
N ASN A 103 -40.26 28.11 -1.80
CA ASN A 103 -39.91 29.20 -0.91
C ASN A 103 -38.76 28.75 0.00
N GLY A 104 -37.75 29.61 0.15
CA GLY A 104 -36.54 29.23 0.88
C GLY A 104 -35.73 30.39 1.40
N GLU A 105 -34.78 30.06 2.26
CA GLU A 105 -33.78 30.97 2.80
C GLU A 105 -32.39 30.54 2.33
N TYR A 106 -31.60 31.48 1.81
CA TYR A 106 -30.20 31.23 1.46
C TYR A 106 -29.32 32.43 1.79
N LYS A 107 -28.22 32.16 2.49
CA LYS A 107 -27.17 33.08 2.96
C LYS A 107 -27.60 34.29 3.81
N ASP A 108 -28.80 34.82 3.71
CA ASP A 108 -29.46 35.81 4.59
C ASP A 108 -30.70 36.39 3.89
N TYR A 109 -31.12 35.78 2.79
CA TYR A 109 -32.13 36.30 1.89
C TYR A 109 -33.21 35.25 1.69
N GLU A 110 -34.44 35.73 1.59
CA GLU A 110 -35.56 34.92 1.13
C GLU A 110 -35.48 34.80 -0.39
N TYR A 111 -35.83 33.62 -0.91
CA TYR A 111 -35.87 33.39 -2.35
C TYR A 111 -37.08 32.54 -2.73
N THR A 112 -37.47 32.66 -3.98
CA THR A 112 -38.47 31.82 -4.63
C THR A 112 -37.91 31.17 -5.90
N ILE A 113 -38.37 29.95 -6.19
CA ILE A 113 -38.14 29.25 -7.47
C ILE A 113 -39.49 28.89 -8.06
N ASP A 114 -39.75 29.36 -9.29
CA ASP A 114 -40.99 29.07 -10.01
C ASP A 114 -40.98 27.71 -10.75
N ASP A 115 -42.10 27.37 -11.38
CA ASP A 115 -42.29 26.15 -12.18
C ASP A 115 -41.34 25.99 -13.38
N LYS A 116 -40.66 27.07 -13.78
CA LYS A 116 -39.63 27.11 -14.84
C LYS A 116 -38.22 27.19 -14.28
N PHE A 117 -38.07 26.99 -12.98
CA PHE A 117 -36.83 27.08 -12.22
C PHE A 117 -36.18 28.48 -12.23
N ASN A 118 -36.96 29.55 -12.44
CA ASN A 118 -36.44 30.91 -12.31
C ASN A 118 -36.29 31.28 -10.84
N VAL A 119 -35.09 31.70 -10.46
CA VAL A 119 -34.78 32.15 -9.11
C VAL A 119 -35.09 33.65 -8.95
N THR A 120 -35.85 34.00 -7.92
CA THR A 120 -36.08 35.38 -7.47
C THR A 120 -35.58 35.53 -6.04
N ILE A 121 -34.84 36.59 -5.75
CA ILE A 121 -34.41 36.94 -4.40
C ILE A 121 -35.38 38.00 -3.87
N ASN A 122 -36.10 37.69 -2.80
CA ASN A 122 -37.19 38.49 -2.24
C ASN A 122 -36.69 39.58 -1.26
N GLY A 123 -35.40 39.56 -0.94
CA GLY A 123 -34.72 40.54 -0.09
C GLY A 123 -34.10 39.89 1.16
N PRO A 124 -33.42 40.67 2.01
CA PRO A 124 -32.85 40.16 3.25
C PRO A 124 -33.95 39.71 4.21
N ILE A 125 -33.74 38.57 4.87
CA ILE A 125 -34.64 38.02 5.87
C ILE A 125 -34.77 39.03 7.02
N THR A 126 -36.00 39.31 7.45
CA THR A 126 -36.28 40.20 8.60
C THR A 126 -36.75 39.38 9.81
N GLY A 127 -36.07 39.54 10.96
CA GLY A 127 -36.45 38.92 12.25
C GLY A 127 -35.47 37.89 12.84
N VAL A 128 -35.96 37.09 13.80
CA VAL A 128 -35.19 36.08 14.54
C VAL A 128 -34.63 35.00 13.60
N ARG A 129 -33.30 34.83 13.56
CA ARG A 129 -32.58 33.86 12.72
C ARG A 129 -31.68 32.96 13.55
N ILE A 130 -31.82 31.65 13.38
CA ILE A 130 -30.96 30.63 13.99
C ILE A 130 -29.88 30.23 12.97
N LYS A 131 -28.61 30.22 13.40
CA LYS A 131 -27.49 29.59 12.70
C LYS A 131 -26.99 28.41 13.53
N GLY A 132 -26.45 27.39 12.88
CA GLY A 132 -25.77 26.32 13.59
C GLY A 132 -24.98 25.41 12.66
N SER A 133 -24.08 24.62 13.22
CA SER A 133 -23.32 23.58 12.53
C SER A 133 -23.33 22.29 13.35
N ALA A 134 -23.20 21.16 12.67
CA ALA A 134 -22.96 19.86 13.28
C ALA A 134 -21.73 19.24 12.61
N GLU A 135 -20.63 19.13 13.35
CA GLU A 135 -19.31 18.79 12.82
C GLU A 135 -18.77 17.52 13.50
N VAL A 136 -18.36 16.55 12.69
CA VAL A 136 -17.69 15.34 13.14
C VAL A 136 -16.28 15.69 13.61
N GLN A 137 -15.95 15.37 14.86
CA GLN A 137 -14.66 15.73 15.49
C GLN A 137 -13.69 14.56 15.55
N THR A 138 -14.18 13.33 15.56
CA THR A 138 -13.34 12.13 15.66
C THR A 138 -12.91 11.67 14.28
N GLY A 139 -11.65 11.23 14.15
CA GLY A 139 -11.18 10.51 12.98
C GLY A 139 -11.80 9.12 12.84
N TYR A 140 -11.14 8.23 12.11
CA TYR A 140 -11.62 6.85 11.93
C TYR A 140 -11.59 6.06 13.24
N VAL A 141 -12.58 5.18 13.43
CA VAL A 141 -12.66 4.22 14.54
C VAL A 141 -13.24 2.91 14.04
N PHE A 142 -12.95 1.79 14.72
CA PHE A 142 -13.61 0.51 14.42
C PHE A 142 -15.01 0.43 15.03
N GLU A 143 -15.88 -0.37 14.43
CA GLU A 143 -17.17 -0.75 14.98
C GLU A 143 -17.09 -1.20 16.45
N GLY A 144 -18.06 -0.73 17.25
CA GLY A 144 -18.07 -0.86 18.71
C GLY A 144 -17.49 0.34 19.45
N ASN A 145 -16.81 1.26 18.76
CA ASN A 145 -16.39 2.55 19.31
C ASN A 145 -17.37 3.67 18.90
N THR A 146 -17.15 4.88 19.42
CA THR A 146 -18.00 6.04 19.17
C THR A 146 -17.27 7.15 18.43
N VAL A 147 -18.01 7.88 17.59
CA VAL A 147 -17.59 9.12 16.93
C VAL A 147 -18.28 10.30 17.60
N GLU A 148 -17.55 11.40 17.77
CA GLU A 148 -18.05 12.63 18.37
C GLU A 148 -18.56 13.62 17.31
N ILE A 149 -19.72 14.22 17.59
CA ILE A 149 -20.33 15.29 16.79
C ILE A 149 -20.47 16.51 17.69
N LYS A 150 -19.81 17.61 17.31
CA LYS A 150 -19.97 18.91 17.97
C LYS A 150 -21.07 19.69 17.27
N VAL A 151 -22.09 20.10 18.01
CA VAL A 151 -23.20 20.92 17.51
C VAL A 151 -23.09 22.31 18.12
N THR A 152 -23.04 23.33 17.26
CA THR A 152 -23.02 24.74 17.66
C THR A 152 -24.25 25.45 17.12
N ALA A 153 -24.75 26.44 17.87
CA ALA A 153 -25.91 27.23 17.53
C ALA A 153 -25.70 28.71 17.90
N SER A 154 -26.29 29.62 17.14
CA SER A 154 -26.35 31.04 17.47
C SER A 154 -27.64 31.65 16.92
N ILE A 155 -28.04 32.80 17.46
CA ILE A 155 -29.28 33.48 17.08
C ILE A 155 -29.05 34.99 16.96
N THR A 156 -29.73 35.64 16.01
CA THR A 156 -29.60 37.09 15.79
C THR A 156 -30.29 37.92 16.86
N GLU A 157 -31.48 37.50 17.29
CA GLU A 157 -32.30 38.16 18.33
C GLU A 157 -32.98 37.08 19.18
N GLY A 158 -32.97 37.25 20.51
CA GLY A 158 -33.48 36.25 21.46
C GLY A 158 -32.41 35.29 21.98
N THR A 159 -32.83 34.12 22.47
CA THR A 159 -31.97 33.09 23.05
C THR A 159 -32.28 31.70 22.48
N ILE A 160 -31.26 30.84 22.36
CA ILE A 160 -31.44 29.42 22.03
C ILE A 160 -31.86 28.69 23.30
N THR A 161 -33.02 28.02 23.24
CA THR A 161 -33.62 27.29 24.36
C THR A 161 -33.20 25.82 24.37
N GLY A 162 -32.84 25.26 23.22
CA GLY A 162 -32.42 23.86 23.16
C GLY A 162 -31.81 23.41 21.85
N ILE A 163 -31.02 22.35 21.97
CA ILE A 163 -30.57 21.49 20.87
C ILE A 163 -31.07 20.10 21.22
N GLU A 164 -31.95 19.56 20.39
CA GLU A 164 -32.55 18.23 20.47
C GLU A 164 -31.78 17.28 19.54
N ALA A 165 -31.43 16.11 20.07
CA ALA A 165 -30.64 15.10 19.36
C ALA A 165 -31.55 14.07 18.68
N PRO A 166 -31.14 13.53 17.51
CA PRO A 166 -31.86 12.45 16.86
C PRO A 166 -31.68 11.12 17.60
N GLU A 167 -32.47 10.12 17.22
CA GLU A 167 -32.30 8.75 17.70
C GLU A 167 -30.89 8.22 17.40
N GLY A 168 -30.28 7.52 18.35
CA GLY A 168 -28.93 6.97 18.23
C GLY A 168 -27.79 7.93 18.59
N ALA A 169 -28.07 9.23 18.82
CA ALA A 169 -27.09 10.19 19.33
C ALA A 169 -27.19 10.35 20.86
N THR A 170 -26.08 10.10 21.57
CA THR A 170 -26.03 10.21 23.03
C THR A 170 -25.23 11.44 23.45
N LEU A 171 -25.78 12.27 24.33
CA LEU A 171 -25.10 13.47 24.83
C LEU A 171 -23.85 13.07 25.62
N LYS A 172 -22.69 13.57 25.20
CA LYS A 172 -21.41 13.39 25.88
C LYS A 172 -21.06 14.58 26.77
N THR A 173 -21.14 15.79 26.21
CA THR A 173 -20.77 17.03 26.90
C THR A 173 -21.83 18.10 26.67
N ASN A 174 -22.23 18.76 27.75
CA ASN A 174 -23.16 19.89 27.73
C ASN A 174 -22.39 21.18 28.09
N THR A 175 -21.82 21.84 27.09
CA THR A 175 -21.03 23.06 27.31
C THR A 175 -21.94 24.26 27.59
N SER A 176 -23.01 24.42 26.81
CA SER A 176 -24.01 25.46 26.96
C SER A 176 -25.32 25.08 26.25
N THR A 177 -26.32 25.97 26.28
CA THR A 177 -27.52 25.85 25.46
C THR A 177 -27.24 25.99 23.95
N THR A 178 -26.10 26.57 23.59
CA THR A 178 -25.67 26.83 22.21
C THR A 178 -24.55 25.90 21.72
N GLU A 179 -23.93 25.12 22.59
CA GLU A 179 -22.85 24.20 22.23
C GLU A 179 -22.96 22.88 23.02
N LYS A 180 -23.09 21.77 22.29
CA LYS A 180 -23.14 20.42 22.87
C LYS A 180 -22.34 19.44 22.02
N VAL A 181 -21.80 18.40 22.66
CA VAL A 181 -21.10 17.30 21.99
C VAL A 181 -21.87 16.01 22.20
N TYR A 182 -22.11 15.30 21.11
CA TYR A 182 -22.81 14.02 21.08
C TYR A 182 -21.87 12.91 20.61
N THR A 183 -22.21 11.68 20.94
CA THR A 183 -21.53 10.47 20.47
C THR A 183 -22.50 9.58 19.72
N VAL A 184 -22.01 8.96 18.66
CA VAL A 184 -22.75 7.99 17.83
C VAL A 184 -21.89 6.76 17.57
N ASN A 185 -22.52 5.61 17.33
CA ASN A 185 -21.84 4.33 17.12
C ASN A 185 -22.19 3.66 15.77
N LYS A 186 -22.90 4.36 14.89
CA LYS A 186 -23.24 3.90 13.53
C LYS A 186 -22.98 5.00 12.51
N ASN A 187 -22.59 4.60 11.30
CA ASN A 187 -22.54 5.53 10.16
C ASN A 187 -23.97 5.94 9.75
N GLY A 188 -24.11 7.17 9.27
CA GLY A 188 -25.40 7.72 8.86
C GLY A 188 -25.50 9.23 9.01
N ALA A 189 -26.65 9.78 8.63
CA ALA A 189 -26.98 11.19 8.77
C ALA A 189 -27.73 11.44 10.09
N TYR A 190 -27.20 12.34 10.92
CA TYR A 190 -27.76 12.71 12.22
C TYR A 190 -28.27 14.15 12.17
N VAL A 191 -29.59 14.32 12.26
CA VAL A 191 -30.26 15.61 12.17
C VAL A 191 -30.58 16.15 13.57
N PHE A 192 -29.93 17.23 13.97
CA PHE A 192 -30.15 17.93 15.24
C PHE A 192 -31.10 19.10 15.05
N LYS A 193 -32.06 19.25 15.96
CA LYS A 193 -33.04 20.34 15.93
C LYS A 193 -32.69 21.41 16.95
N ILE A 194 -32.44 22.63 16.48
CA ILE A 194 -32.14 23.81 17.29
C ILE A 194 -33.44 24.60 17.46
N THR A 195 -33.75 25.06 18.68
CA THR A 195 -34.97 25.81 18.99
C THR A 195 -34.65 27.13 19.71
N SER A 196 -35.34 28.21 19.34
CA SER A 196 -35.27 29.52 20.01
C SER A 196 -36.39 29.73 21.04
N ASP A 197 -36.26 30.77 21.86
CA ASP A 197 -37.31 31.26 22.78
C ASP A 197 -38.56 31.77 22.05
N SER A 198 -38.43 32.24 20.82
CA SER A 198 -39.56 32.58 19.94
C SER A 198 -40.27 31.35 19.34
N GLY A 199 -39.79 30.13 19.61
CA GLY A 199 -40.36 28.89 19.08
C GLY A 199 -39.94 28.56 17.64
N LYS A 200 -39.10 29.39 16.99
CA LYS A 200 -38.50 29.05 15.68
C LYS A 200 -37.51 27.89 15.82
N THR A 201 -37.39 27.08 14.78
CA THR A 201 -36.51 25.92 14.77
C THR A 201 -35.66 25.84 13.51
N LYS A 202 -34.42 25.32 13.61
CA LYS A 202 -33.56 24.99 12.47
C LYS A 202 -32.93 23.61 12.65
N ASN A 203 -32.89 22.83 11.58
CA ASN A 203 -32.20 21.55 11.56
C ASN A 203 -30.76 21.70 11.05
N VAL A 204 -29.84 20.97 11.66
CA VAL A 204 -28.44 20.84 11.21
C VAL A 204 -28.06 19.38 11.16
N THR A 205 -27.34 18.95 10.11
CA THR A 205 -27.07 17.53 9.85
C THR A 205 -25.57 17.25 9.90
N ALA A 206 -25.19 16.18 10.60
CA ALA A 206 -23.84 15.60 10.53
C ALA A 206 -23.89 14.23 9.85
N ASN A 207 -23.08 14.04 8.81
CA ASN A 207 -22.89 12.75 8.14
C ASN A 207 -21.66 12.05 8.72
N VAL A 208 -21.87 10.87 9.31
CA VAL A 208 -20.79 10.07 9.90
C VAL A 208 -20.48 8.89 8.98
N GLU A 209 -19.25 8.83 8.50
CA GLU A 209 -18.71 7.74 7.66
C GLU A 209 -17.43 7.13 8.26
N ASN A 210 -17.08 7.55 9.48
CA ASN A 210 -15.78 7.30 10.09
C ASN A 210 -15.71 5.96 10.86
N ILE A 211 -16.82 5.21 10.94
CA ILE A 211 -16.87 3.93 11.66
C ILE A 211 -16.61 2.79 10.67
N LEU A 212 -15.49 2.12 10.83
CA LEU A 212 -14.99 1.08 9.93
C LEU A 212 -15.32 -0.31 10.46
N GLY A 213 -15.73 -1.21 9.56
CA GLY A 213 -15.94 -2.62 9.89
C GLY A 213 -14.63 -3.37 10.17
N ALA A 214 -14.76 -4.55 10.77
CA ALA A 214 -13.63 -5.45 10.98
C ALA A 214 -12.93 -5.82 9.65
N PRO A 215 -11.61 -6.08 9.67
CA PRO A 215 -10.90 -6.53 8.48
C PRO A 215 -11.41 -7.91 8.08
N GLN A 216 -11.36 -8.21 6.79
CA GLN A 216 -11.71 -9.47 6.17
C GLN A 216 -10.54 -9.88 5.30
N ILE A 217 -10.18 -11.15 5.37
CA ILE A 217 -9.04 -11.70 4.67
C ILE A 217 -9.42 -12.90 3.82
N THR A 218 -8.61 -13.10 2.77
CA THR A 218 -8.58 -14.32 1.98
C THR A 218 -7.16 -14.87 1.92
N VAL A 219 -7.04 -16.16 1.61
CA VAL A 219 -5.76 -16.81 1.34
C VAL A 219 -5.72 -17.25 -0.12
N SER A 220 -4.64 -16.90 -0.81
CA SER A 220 -4.38 -17.25 -2.21
C SER A 220 -2.97 -17.82 -2.38
N GLU A 221 -2.61 -18.18 -3.62
CA GLU A 221 -1.24 -18.58 -3.99
C GLU A 221 -0.68 -19.74 -3.11
N ILE A 222 -1.54 -20.69 -2.76
CA ILE A 222 -1.17 -21.82 -1.89
C ILE A 222 -0.20 -22.73 -2.66
N THR A 223 1.01 -22.84 -2.13
CA THR A 223 2.11 -23.71 -2.58
C THR A 223 2.40 -24.75 -1.50
N GLY A 224 3.39 -25.61 -1.73
CA GLY A 224 3.86 -26.53 -0.70
C GLY A 224 4.71 -25.89 0.40
N SER A 225 5.25 -24.69 0.18
CA SER A 225 6.10 -24.00 1.16
C SER A 225 5.51 -22.70 1.68
N GLY A 226 4.30 -22.33 1.28
CA GLY A 226 3.75 -21.03 1.59
C GLY A 226 2.37 -20.74 0.99
N PHE A 227 1.85 -19.57 1.30
CA PHE A 227 0.62 -19.01 0.76
C PHE A 227 0.61 -17.48 0.98
N LYS A 228 -0.31 -16.77 0.34
CA LYS A 228 -0.45 -15.32 0.48
C LYS A 228 -1.74 -14.96 1.20
N ILE A 229 -1.65 -14.09 2.19
CA ILE A 229 -2.79 -13.53 2.92
C ILE A 229 -3.11 -12.18 2.31
N ASN A 230 -4.37 -11.91 1.96
CA ASN A 230 -4.83 -10.64 1.40
C ASN A 230 -5.93 -10.04 2.27
N VAL A 231 -5.88 -8.73 2.52
CA VAL A 231 -6.92 -7.95 3.17
C VAL A 231 -7.86 -7.39 2.11
N GLU A 232 -9.13 -7.78 2.15
CA GLU A 232 -10.13 -7.45 1.14
C GLU A 232 -10.76 -6.07 1.33
N ASN A 233 -10.76 -5.53 2.56
CA ASN A 233 -11.44 -4.27 2.84
C ASN A 233 -10.84 -3.10 2.06
N ASN A 234 -11.72 -2.29 1.50
CA ASN A 234 -11.35 -1.00 0.92
C ASN A 234 -11.43 0.12 1.97
N TYR A 235 -10.53 0.07 2.96
CA TYR A 235 -10.43 1.16 3.94
C TYR A 235 -9.97 2.47 3.28
N PRO A 236 -10.46 3.63 3.77
CA PRO A 236 -9.98 4.93 3.33
C PRO A 236 -8.46 5.06 3.48
N GLU A 237 -7.83 5.78 2.57
CA GLU A 237 -6.39 6.01 2.60
C GLU A 237 -5.97 6.67 3.93
N GLY A 238 -4.92 6.13 4.55
CA GLY A 238 -4.42 6.60 5.86
C GLY A 238 -5.28 6.21 7.06
N ALA A 239 -6.39 5.49 6.90
CA ALA A 239 -7.22 5.07 8.04
C ALA A 239 -6.55 4.00 8.89
N ILE A 240 -5.94 2.99 8.26
CA ILE A 240 -5.22 1.92 8.95
C ILE A 240 -3.77 2.33 9.16
N THR A 241 -3.35 2.34 10.43
CA THR A 241 -1.98 2.70 10.81
C THR A 241 -1.03 1.50 10.77
N GLU A 242 -1.55 0.28 10.96
CA GLU A 242 -0.75 -0.95 10.94
C GLU A 242 -1.61 -2.20 10.70
N TYR A 243 -1.05 -3.18 9.98
CA TYR A 243 -1.50 -4.57 9.93
C TYR A 243 -0.48 -5.51 10.59
N LYS A 244 -1.02 -6.53 11.24
CA LYS A 244 -0.26 -7.62 11.85
C LYS A 244 -0.78 -8.98 11.38
N TYR A 245 0.06 -9.70 10.63
CA TYR A 245 -0.25 -11.00 10.03
C TYR A 245 0.21 -12.14 10.93
N SER A 246 -0.67 -13.10 11.19
CA SER A 246 -0.40 -14.24 12.07
C SER A 246 -0.86 -15.56 11.44
N VAL A 247 -0.12 -16.64 11.74
CA VAL A 247 -0.44 -18.02 11.33
C VAL A 247 -0.20 -18.93 12.53
N GLY A 248 -1.22 -19.71 12.94
CA GLY A 248 -1.13 -20.60 14.10
C GLY A 248 -0.78 -19.85 15.40
N GLY A 249 -1.37 -18.67 15.62
CA GLY A 249 -1.08 -17.79 16.75
C GLY A 249 0.30 -17.10 16.73
N THR A 250 1.17 -17.42 15.77
CA THR A 250 2.51 -16.81 15.65
C THR A 250 2.48 -15.65 14.67
N VAL A 251 3.00 -14.50 15.11
CA VAL A 251 3.15 -13.30 14.27
C VAL A 251 4.21 -13.55 13.21
N LYS A 252 3.88 -13.30 11.94
CA LYS A 252 4.78 -13.44 10.80
C LYS A 252 5.26 -12.10 10.26
N GLN A 253 4.38 -11.09 10.29
CA GLN A 253 4.67 -9.73 9.85
C GLN A 253 3.90 -8.73 10.72
N GLN A 254 4.51 -7.59 11.02
CA GLN A 254 3.89 -6.47 11.73
C GLN A 254 4.50 -5.14 11.28
N GLY A 255 3.90 -4.01 11.68
CA GLY A 255 4.40 -2.67 11.35
C GLY A 255 4.28 -2.28 9.88
N THR A 256 3.38 -2.91 9.12
CA THR A 256 3.16 -2.62 7.69
C THR A 256 1.76 -2.10 7.43
N THR A 257 1.59 -1.29 6.39
CA THR A 257 0.28 -0.90 5.85
C THR A 257 -0.06 -1.65 4.56
N ASP A 258 0.81 -2.57 4.11
CA ASP A 258 0.57 -3.43 2.95
C ASP A 258 -0.65 -4.31 3.20
N LYS A 259 -1.53 -4.40 2.22
CA LYS A 259 -2.76 -5.21 2.26
C LYS A 259 -2.51 -6.70 1.97
N ASN A 260 -1.28 -7.12 1.74
CA ASN A 260 -0.96 -8.53 1.55
C ASN A 260 0.37 -8.91 2.16
N TYR A 261 0.52 -10.20 2.46
CA TYR A 261 1.75 -10.78 2.97
C TYR A 261 1.90 -12.23 2.51
N THR A 262 3.07 -12.56 1.95
CA THR A 262 3.42 -13.93 1.53
C THR A 262 4.09 -14.67 2.68
N VAL A 263 3.41 -15.70 3.20
CA VAL A 263 3.95 -16.63 4.20
C VAL A 263 4.80 -17.68 3.50
N THR A 264 6.02 -17.91 3.96
CA THR A 264 6.96 -18.89 3.39
C THR A 264 7.54 -19.82 4.47
N GLY A 265 8.32 -20.82 4.05
CA GLY A 265 9.00 -21.76 4.95
C GLY A 265 8.08 -22.76 5.67
N LEU A 266 6.93 -23.05 5.08
CA LEU A 266 5.96 -24.03 5.60
C LEU A 266 6.31 -25.46 5.16
N THR A 267 5.74 -26.44 5.87
CA THR A 267 5.85 -27.86 5.52
C THR A 267 4.76 -28.22 4.53
N GLU A 268 5.08 -29.09 3.57
CA GLU A 268 4.13 -29.59 2.55
C GLU A 268 3.05 -30.47 3.19
N GLU A 269 1.88 -30.54 2.54
CA GLU A 269 0.75 -31.39 2.96
C GLU A 269 0.35 -31.19 4.45
N THR A 270 0.59 -29.99 4.97
CA THR A 270 0.39 -29.65 6.38
C THR A 270 -0.72 -28.62 6.50
N GLU A 271 -1.66 -28.86 7.42
CA GLU A 271 -2.70 -27.90 7.73
C GLU A 271 -2.16 -26.77 8.60
N TYR A 272 -2.49 -25.54 8.20
CA TYR A 272 -2.25 -24.32 8.97
C TYR A 272 -3.58 -23.64 9.25
N SER A 273 -3.90 -23.50 10.53
CA SER A 273 -5.11 -22.85 11.04
C SER A 273 -4.77 -21.55 11.77
N ASP A 274 -5.80 -20.84 12.24
CA ASP A 274 -5.65 -19.56 12.94
C ASP A 274 -4.85 -18.54 12.11
N ILE A 275 -5.14 -18.49 10.82
CA ILE A 275 -4.61 -17.49 9.90
C ILE A 275 -5.49 -16.26 10.06
N LYS A 276 -4.91 -15.16 10.54
CA LYS A 276 -5.65 -13.91 10.77
C LYS A 276 -4.77 -12.68 10.62
N VAL A 277 -5.44 -11.55 10.39
CA VAL A 277 -4.83 -10.22 10.37
C VAL A 277 -5.49 -9.35 11.43
N ILE A 278 -4.68 -8.61 12.16
CA ILE A 278 -5.15 -7.56 13.08
C ILE A 278 -4.88 -6.22 12.41
N ALA A 279 -5.93 -5.41 12.24
CA ALA A 279 -5.83 -4.05 11.74
C ALA A 279 -5.86 -3.07 12.91
N TYR A 280 -5.01 -2.05 12.85
CA TYR A 280 -4.89 -1.02 13.88
C TYR A 280 -5.32 0.35 13.34
N ILE A 281 -6.05 1.08 14.17
CA ILE A 281 -6.29 2.52 14.02
C ILE A 281 -5.76 3.17 15.30
N ASN A 282 -4.56 3.74 15.22
CA ASN A 282 -3.83 4.26 16.37
C ASN A 282 -3.66 3.19 17.47
N SER A 283 -4.24 3.41 18.65
CA SER A 283 -4.19 2.48 19.79
C SER A 283 -5.31 1.45 19.81
N THR A 284 -6.26 1.50 18.88
CA THR A 284 -7.38 0.57 18.80
C THR A 284 -7.15 -0.47 17.70
N SER A 285 -7.72 -1.67 17.86
CA SER A 285 -7.53 -2.76 16.90
C SER A 285 -8.75 -3.65 16.75
N LYS A 286 -8.80 -4.36 15.62
CA LYS A 286 -9.84 -5.35 15.34
C LYS A 286 -9.23 -6.54 14.58
N ASP A 287 -9.60 -7.74 15.01
CA ASP A 287 -9.22 -9.00 14.37
C ASP A 287 -10.06 -9.24 13.11
N SER A 288 -9.48 -9.92 12.12
CA SER A 288 -10.19 -10.40 10.94
C SER A 288 -10.98 -11.68 11.20
N ASN A 289 -11.66 -12.17 10.17
CA ASN A 289 -12.02 -13.59 10.09
C ASN A 289 -10.76 -14.48 10.21
N ILE A 290 -10.99 -15.72 10.63
CA ILE A 290 -9.95 -16.75 10.73
C ILE A 290 -10.05 -17.66 9.52
N GLU A 291 -8.92 -17.86 8.85
CA GLU A 291 -8.78 -18.79 7.73
C GLU A 291 -7.98 -20.04 8.13
N LYS A 292 -8.14 -21.08 7.32
CA LYS A 292 -7.37 -22.32 7.39
C LYS A 292 -7.04 -22.83 5.99
N ILE A 293 -5.85 -23.40 5.82
CA ILE A 293 -5.41 -23.99 4.56
C ILE A 293 -4.63 -25.27 4.80
N THR A 294 -4.45 -26.06 3.74
CA THR A 294 -3.45 -27.14 3.67
C THR A 294 -2.48 -26.81 2.55
N THR A 295 -1.18 -26.81 2.83
CA THR A 295 -0.14 -26.62 1.81
C THR A 295 -0.16 -27.76 0.79
N LYS A 296 0.20 -27.45 -0.45
CA LYS A 296 0.17 -28.44 -1.55
C LYS A 296 1.41 -29.34 -1.56
N GLN A 297 1.36 -30.39 -2.36
CA GLN A 297 2.56 -31.13 -2.74
C GLN A 297 3.23 -30.41 -3.93
N ASN A 298 4.50 -30.03 -3.79
CA ASN A 298 5.28 -29.44 -4.87
C ASN A 298 5.89 -30.55 -5.74
N ILE A 299 5.09 -31.27 -6.52
CA ILE A 299 5.54 -32.38 -7.37
C ILE A 299 5.50 -31.99 -8.84
N ILE A 300 6.60 -32.23 -9.54
CA ILE A 300 6.64 -32.19 -11.00
C ILE A 300 6.00 -33.47 -11.54
N ALA A 301 4.84 -33.33 -12.18
CA ALA A 301 4.09 -34.45 -12.76
C ALA A 301 4.59 -34.88 -14.16
N TYR A 302 5.64 -34.25 -14.66
CA TYR A 302 6.17 -34.48 -16.01
C TYR A 302 7.39 -35.40 -15.98
N SER A 303 7.53 -36.23 -17.01
CA SER A 303 8.75 -37.00 -17.25
C SER A 303 9.94 -36.09 -17.56
N TRP A 304 11.17 -36.58 -17.40
CA TRP A 304 12.37 -35.80 -17.73
C TRP A 304 12.44 -35.36 -19.20
N ASP A 305 11.87 -36.14 -20.13
CA ASP A 305 11.81 -35.76 -21.53
C ASP A 305 10.78 -34.65 -21.78
N GLU A 306 9.62 -34.70 -21.11
CA GLU A 306 8.67 -33.58 -21.13
C GLU A 306 9.26 -32.32 -20.49
N ILE A 307 10.04 -32.45 -19.41
CA ILE A 307 10.71 -31.32 -18.76
C ILE A 307 11.70 -30.65 -19.72
N VAL A 308 12.40 -31.41 -20.59
CA VAL A 308 13.29 -30.82 -21.62
C VAL A 308 12.50 -29.97 -22.61
N GLU A 309 11.36 -30.45 -23.10
CA GLU A 309 10.52 -29.68 -24.03
C GLU A 309 9.93 -28.44 -23.36
N ILE A 310 9.53 -28.55 -22.09
CA ILE A 310 9.08 -27.40 -21.28
C ILE A 310 10.23 -26.40 -21.09
N ALA A 311 11.43 -26.85 -20.74
CA ALA A 311 12.60 -25.98 -20.57
C ALA A 311 12.97 -25.27 -21.87
N LYS A 312 12.92 -25.96 -23.00
CA LYS A 312 13.12 -25.36 -24.33
C LYS A 312 12.09 -24.28 -24.61
N ALA A 313 10.81 -24.51 -24.29
CA ALA A 313 9.77 -23.52 -24.47
C ALA A 313 9.98 -22.30 -23.56
N ILE A 314 10.36 -22.52 -22.29
CA ILE A 314 10.70 -21.45 -21.33
C ILE A 314 11.90 -20.63 -21.81
N SER A 315 12.94 -21.28 -22.32
CA SER A 315 14.14 -20.62 -22.86
C SER A 315 13.86 -19.77 -24.10
N ASN A 316 12.77 -20.06 -24.83
CA ASN A 316 12.31 -19.26 -25.97
C ASN A 316 11.31 -18.16 -25.60
N ASP A 317 10.84 -18.13 -24.36
CA ASP A 317 9.87 -17.15 -23.88
C ASP A 317 10.57 -16.05 -23.08
N THR A 318 10.68 -14.87 -23.67
CA THR A 318 11.34 -13.71 -23.03
C THR A 318 10.49 -13.05 -21.94
N SER A 319 9.21 -13.41 -21.81
CA SER A 319 8.35 -12.94 -20.71
C SER A 319 8.64 -13.68 -19.40
N ILE A 320 9.21 -14.89 -19.48
CA ILE A 320 9.66 -15.65 -18.32
C ILE A 320 11.10 -15.25 -18.01
N THR A 321 11.34 -14.72 -16.81
CA THR A 321 12.65 -14.22 -16.40
C THR A 321 13.16 -14.97 -15.18
N ASP A 322 14.37 -14.65 -14.74
CA ASP A 322 14.98 -15.23 -13.55
C ASP A 322 14.37 -14.74 -12.24
N ASP A 323 13.44 -13.79 -12.30
CA ASP A 323 12.61 -13.36 -11.17
C ASP A 323 11.20 -13.98 -11.17
N SER A 324 10.84 -14.78 -12.19
CA SER A 324 9.54 -15.46 -12.30
C SER A 324 9.36 -16.58 -11.27
N GLU A 325 8.22 -16.61 -10.60
CA GLU A 325 7.84 -17.66 -9.62
C GLU A 325 7.21 -18.89 -10.28
N THR A 326 6.49 -18.64 -11.39
CA THR A 326 5.79 -19.64 -12.15
C THR A 326 6.16 -19.47 -13.62
N ALA A 327 6.41 -20.59 -14.30
CA ALA A 327 6.58 -20.66 -15.74
C ALA A 327 5.39 -21.41 -16.34
N THR A 328 4.67 -20.76 -17.25
CA THR A 328 3.56 -21.38 -17.97
C THR A 328 3.78 -21.24 -19.46
N VAL A 329 3.91 -22.37 -20.15
CA VAL A 329 4.24 -22.44 -21.58
C VAL A 329 3.31 -23.42 -22.29
N THR A 330 3.19 -23.31 -23.60
CA THR A 330 2.44 -24.28 -24.41
C THR A 330 3.41 -25.22 -25.10
N VAL A 331 3.33 -26.51 -24.79
CA VAL A 331 4.12 -27.57 -25.43
C VAL A 331 3.16 -28.54 -26.10
N ASN A 332 3.34 -28.77 -27.40
CA ASN A 332 2.46 -29.65 -28.21
C ASN A 332 0.96 -29.30 -28.09
N GLY A 333 0.64 -27.99 -28.04
CA GLY A 333 -0.75 -27.51 -27.92
C GLY A 333 -1.37 -27.63 -26.52
N VAL A 334 -0.62 -28.08 -25.52
CA VAL A 334 -1.07 -28.23 -24.13
C VAL A 334 -0.33 -27.25 -23.24
N GLN A 335 -1.07 -26.55 -22.37
CA GLN A 335 -0.48 -25.67 -21.37
C GLN A 335 0.21 -26.51 -20.28
N LYS A 336 1.47 -26.19 -20.01
CA LYS A 336 2.31 -26.83 -19.00
C LYS A 336 2.78 -25.76 -18.03
N THR A 337 2.61 -26.02 -16.75
CA THR A 337 2.98 -25.10 -15.67
C THR A 337 3.95 -25.77 -14.72
N LEU A 338 5.00 -25.03 -14.35
CA LEU A 338 5.98 -25.38 -13.32
C LEU A 338 6.17 -24.18 -12.39
N ASN A 339 6.43 -24.46 -11.12
CA ASN A 339 6.71 -23.44 -10.12
C ASN A 339 8.12 -23.61 -9.55
N VAL A 340 8.71 -22.49 -9.17
CA VAL A 340 9.91 -22.49 -8.34
C VAL A 340 9.59 -23.23 -7.04
N GLY A 341 10.44 -24.19 -6.68
CA GLY A 341 10.21 -25.06 -5.54
C GLY A 341 9.60 -26.43 -5.86
N ASP A 342 9.08 -26.65 -7.07
CA ASP A 342 8.59 -27.96 -7.52
C ASP A 342 9.73 -28.99 -7.50
N LYS A 343 9.41 -30.21 -7.07
CA LYS A 343 10.36 -31.30 -6.80
C LYS A 343 10.08 -32.51 -7.66
N THR A 344 11.13 -33.26 -7.94
CA THR A 344 11.06 -34.59 -8.51
C THR A 344 12.22 -35.45 -8.00
N THR A 345 12.36 -36.66 -8.51
CA THR A 345 13.45 -37.58 -8.18
C THR A 345 14.33 -37.83 -9.40
N LEU A 346 15.64 -37.76 -9.20
CA LEU A 346 16.67 -38.15 -10.15
C LEU A 346 17.53 -39.25 -9.51
N ASP A 347 17.51 -40.45 -10.10
CA ASP A 347 18.32 -41.59 -9.63
C ASP A 347 18.16 -41.89 -8.12
N GLY A 348 16.91 -41.80 -7.63
CA GLY A 348 16.56 -42.01 -6.22
C GLY A 348 16.87 -40.84 -5.29
N LYS A 349 17.30 -39.68 -5.82
CA LYS A 349 17.62 -38.46 -5.06
C LYS A 349 16.65 -37.34 -5.39
N LYS A 350 16.17 -36.65 -4.37
CA LYS A 350 15.25 -35.52 -4.52
C LYS A 350 15.97 -34.29 -5.09
N VAL A 351 15.37 -33.69 -6.10
CA VAL A 351 15.80 -32.44 -6.73
C VAL A 351 14.66 -31.43 -6.75
N ARG A 352 14.98 -30.14 -6.85
CA ARG A 352 14.03 -29.01 -6.79
C ARG A 352 14.37 -27.95 -7.82
N ILE A 353 13.35 -27.31 -8.40
CA ILE A 353 13.52 -26.13 -9.26
C ILE A 353 13.96 -24.91 -8.43
N LEU A 354 15.10 -24.33 -8.79
CA LEU A 354 15.65 -23.09 -8.22
C LEU A 354 15.09 -21.82 -8.87
N GLY A 355 14.83 -21.88 -10.19
CA GLY A 355 14.45 -20.74 -11.00
C GLY A 355 14.38 -21.07 -12.49
N PHE A 356 13.89 -20.11 -13.27
CA PHE A 356 13.73 -20.19 -14.73
C PHE A 356 14.65 -19.18 -15.42
N ASN A 357 15.14 -19.46 -16.63
CA ASN A 357 15.96 -18.52 -17.42
C ASN A 357 17.04 -17.80 -16.58
N HIS A 358 17.67 -18.52 -15.65
CA HIS A 358 18.62 -17.96 -14.69
C HIS A 358 20.04 -18.06 -15.23
N ASP A 359 20.45 -19.28 -15.58
CA ASP A 359 21.82 -19.61 -15.95
C ASP A 359 22.07 -19.45 -17.46
N GLU A 360 23.15 -18.75 -17.81
CA GLU A 360 23.57 -18.53 -19.20
C GLU A 360 24.08 -19.84 -19.82
N LEU A 361 23.59 -20.20 -21.00
CA LEU A 361 24.08 -21.38 -21.72
C LEU A 361 25.51 -21.15 -22.21
N VAL A 362 26.31 -22.21 -22.22
CA VAL A 362 27.59 -22.20 -22.96
C VAL A 362 27.32 -22.16 -24.46
N ASP A 363 26.40 -22.99 -24.93
CA ASP A 363 25.91 -23.04 -26.30
C ASP A 363 24.43 -22.63 -26.34
N PRO A 364 24.08 -21.44 -26.85
CA PRO A 364 22.69 -21.01 -26.99
C PRO A 364 21.82 -21.94 -27.85
N SER A 365 22.43 -22.80 -28.67
CA SER A 365 21.75 -23.78 -29.52
C SER A 365 21.56 -25.16 -28.87
N ALA A 366 21.85 -25.32 -27.57
CA ALA A 366 21.81 -26.60 -26.86
C ALA A 366 20.43 -27.30 -26.82
N TYR A 367 19.37 -26.63 -27.27
CA TYR A 367 18.02 -27.18 -27.50
C TYR A 367 17.73 -27.56 -28.96
N GLY A 368 18.77 -27.60 -29.81
CA GLY A 368 18.70 -27.83 -31.26
C GLY A 368 18.55 -26.55 -32.09
N THR A 369 18.15 -25.43 -31.47
CA THR A 369 18.05 -24.11 -32.09
C THR A 369 18.50 -23.05 -31.08
N ILE A 370 19.04 -21.94 -31.57
CA ILE A 370 19.36 -20.78 -30.72
C ILE A 370 18.07 -20.31 -30.06
N THR A 371 18.05 -20.30 -28.73
CA THR A 371 16.87 -19.84 -27.99
C THR A 371 16.85 -18.32 -27.83
N ALA A 372 15.65 -17.76 -27.68
CA ALA A 372 15.47 -16.31 -27.59
C ALA A 372 16.19 -15.67 -26.39
N THR A 373 16.30 -16.41 -25.26
CA THR A 373 16.93 -15.89 -24.05
C THR A 373 18.44 -16.18 -23.98
N GLY A 374 18.94 -17.18 -24.72
CA GLY A 374 20.31 -17.68 -24.59
C GLY A 374 20.63 -18.33 -23.24
N LYS A 375 19.60 -18.68 -22.45
CA LYS A 375 19.72 -19.23 -21.10
C LYS A 375 19.07 -20.61 -20.99
N ALA A 376 19.48 -21.40 -20.00
CA ALA A 376 18.78 -22.64 -19.72
C ALA A 376 17.39 -22.34 -19.17
N GLY A 377 16.39 -23.08 -19.63
CA GLY A 377 15.00 -22.85 -19.28
C GLY A 377 14.74 -23.08 -17.80
N ILE A 378 15.37 -24.10 -17.21
CA ILE A 378 15.12 -24.48 -15.81
C ILE A 378 16.44 -24.82 -15.11
N SER A 379 16.67 -24.21 -13.95
CA SER A 379 17.78 -24.56 -13.05
C SER A 379 17.25 -25.39 -11.88
N PHE A 380 17.92 -26.49 -11.57
CA PHE A 380 17.62 -27.38 -10.45
C PHE A 380 18.73 -27.39 -9.40
N GLU A 381 18.38 -27.76 -8.18
CA GLU A 381 19.32 -28.24 -7.16
C GLU A 381 18.96 -29.62 -6.64
N TYR A 382 19.97 -30.36 -6.22
CA TYR A 382 19.79 -31.52 -5.36
C TYR A 382 19.38 -31.09 -3.96
N VAL A 383 18.28 -31.63 -3.45
CA VAL A 383 17.84 -31.47 -2.06
C VAL A 383 18.48 -32.53 -1.18
N ASP A 384 18.60 -33.76 -1.69
CA ASP A 384 19.31 -34.84 -1.03
C ASP A 384 20.80 -34.81 -1.40
N PHE A 385 21.67 -35.27 -0.50
CA PHE A 385 23.08 -35.44 -0.83
C PHE A 385 23.28 -36.56 -1.84
N LEU A 386 24.06 -36.25 -2.88
CA LEU A 386 24.59 -37.23 -3.82
C LEU A 386 25.62 -38.12 -3.12
N THR A 387 26.54 -37.48 -2.39
CA THR A 387 27.66 -38.14 -1.68
C THR A 387 28.17 -37.24 -0.55
N SER A 388 29.22 -37.67 0.16
CA SER A 388 29.97 -36.84 1.10
C SER A 388 31.47 -37.00 0.85
N THR A 389 32.15 -35.89 0.53
CA THR A 389 33.59 -35.85 0.22
C THR A 389 34.15 -34.44 0.44
N GLY A 390 35.47 -34.31 0.44
CA GLY A 390 36.16 -33.01 0.41
C GLY A 390 36.01 -32.29 -0.92
N MET A 391 36.17 -30.97 -0.87
CA MET A 391 36.32 -30.13 -2.06
C MET A 391 37.62 -30.48 -2.80
N ASN A 392 38.70 -30.68 -2.02
CA ASN A 392 40.04 -31.04 -2.45
C ASN A 392 40.60 -32.18 -1.57
N ASN A 393 41.77 -32.74 -1.93
CA ASN A 393 42.46 -33.75 -1.11
C ASN A 393 43.33 -33.10 -0.01
N SER A 394 43.63 -31.82 -0.17
CA SER A 394 44.37 -30.95 0.74
C SER A 394 43.45 -29.86 1.28
N ASN A 395 43.83 -29.27 2.42
CA ASN A 395 43.16 -28.11 2.99
C ASN A 395 43.63 -26.83 2.28
N ASP A 396 43.48 -26.76 0.95
CA ASP A 396 43.74 -25.55 0.17
C ASP A 396 42.55 -25.22 -0.74
N ASN A 397 42.38 -23.93 -1.03
CA ASN A 397 41.39 -23.41 -1.96
C ASN A 397 42.02 -22.72 -3.17
N SER A 398 43.26 -23.08 -3.49
CA SER A 398 44.01 -22.47 -4.61
C SER A 398 43.27 -22.69 -5.93
N GLY A 399 43.09 -21.61 -6.70
CA GLY A 399 42.36 -21.63 -7.97
C GLY A 399 40.82 -21.71 -7.81
N GLY A 400 40.32 -21.71 -6.57
CA GLY A 400 38.90 -21.69 -6.25
C GLY A 400 38.13 -22.88 -6.83
N TRP A 401 36.88 -22.63 -7.23
CA TRP A 401 36.02 -23.67 -7.81
C TRP A 401 36.60 -24.33 -9.06
N ASN A 402 37.21 -23.55 -9.95
CA ASN A 402 37.69 -24.04 -11.25
C ASN A 402 38.68 -25.19 -11.13
N ASP A 403 39.62 -25.07 -10.19
CA ASP A 403 40.72 -26.02 -10.02
C ASP A 403 40.38 -27.18 -9.07
N SER A 404 39.27 -27.06 -8.34
CA SER A 404 38.84 -28.02 -7.34
C SER A 404 38.68 -29.45 -7.89
N ILE A 405 39.07 -30.43 -7.07
CA ILE A 405 38.95 -31.85 -7.42
C ILE A 405 37.47 -32.27 -7.50
N LEU A 406 36.63 -31.71 -6.61
CA LEU A 406 35.20 -32.00 -6.60
C LEU A 406 34.52 -31.52 -7.88
N ARG A 407 34.83 -30.33 -8.42
CA ARG A 407 34.30 -29.87 -9.70
C ARG A 407 34.61 -30.84 -10.84
N LYS A 408 35.86 -31.31 -10.94
CA LYS A 408 36.29 -32.29 -11.95
C LYS A 408 35.51 -33.60 -11.81
N THR A 409 35.35 -34.09 -10.58
CA THR A 409 34.59 -35.31 -10.28
C THR A 409 33.11 -35.18 -10.66
N LEU A 410 32.49 -34.02 -10.38
CA LEU A 410 31.11 -33.77 -10.74
C LEU A 410 30.91 -33.72 -12.26
N ASN A 411 31.75 -32.95 -12.98
CA ASN A 411 31.57 -32.71 -14.41
C ASN A 411 32.06 -33.85 -15.32
N ILE A 412 32.89 -34.78 -14.80
CA ILE A 412 33.40 -35.93 -15.55
C ILE A 412 32.73 -37.21 -15.07
N THR A 413 32.95 -37.62 -13.83
CA THR A 413 32.50 -38.93 -13.34
C THR A 413 31.00 -38.93 -13.03
N THR A 414 30.55 -37.96 -12.25
CA THR A 414 29.16 -37.93 -11.75
C THR A 414 28.18 -37.67 -12.88
N TYR A 415 28.41 -36.61 -13.68
CA TYR A 415 27.60 -36.28 -14.84
C TYR A 415 27.41 -37.46 -15.80
N ASN A 416 28.48 -38.18 -16.13
CA ASN A 416 28.40 -39.31 -17.06
C ASN A 416 27.61 -40.52 -16.51
N SER A 417 27.38 -40.57 -15.19
CA SER A 417 26.62 -41.63 -14.53
C SER A 417 25.12 -41.35 -14.39
N LEU A 418 24.68 -40.11 -14.60
CA LEU A 418 23.27 -39.72 -14.43
C LEU A 418 22.38 -40.30 -15.53
N SER A 419 21.20 -40.79 -15.16
CA SER A 419 20.21 -41.32 -16.12
C SER A 419 19.73 -40.28 -17.14
N ILE A 420 19.77 -38.99 -16.77
CA ILE A 420 19.31 -37.88 -17.59
C ILE A 420 20.45 -37.08 -18.25
N LYS A 421 21.67 -37.63 -18.34
CA LYS A 421 22.86 -36.84 -18.76
C LYS A 421 22.66 -36.08 -20.08
N SER A 422 21.93 -36.66 -21.05
CA SER A 422 21.62 -36.04 -22.35
C SER A 422 20.69 -34.83 -22.26
N ASN A 423 19.96 -34.71 -21.16
CA ASN A 423 18.95 -33.69 -20.92
C ASN A 423 19.58 -32.46 -20.26
N ILE A 424 20.71 -32.63 -19.55
CA ILE A 424 21.41 -31.56 -18.84
C ILE A 424 22.16 -30.65 -19.82
N LYS A 425 22.05 -29.34 -19.63
CA LYS A 425 22.72 -28.32 -20.42
C LYS A 425 23.94 -27.78 -19.69
N LYS A 426 25.01 -27.54 -20.45
CA LYS A 426 26.22 -26.90 -19.95
C LYS A 426 25.97 -25.40 -19.81
N VAL A 427 26.23 -24.85 -18.62
CA VAL A 427 25.98 -23.44 -18.30
C VAL A 427 27.25 -22.75 -17.81
N LYS A 428 27.26 -21.42 -17.91
CA LYS A 428 28.34 -20.59 -17.38
C LYS A 428 28.06 -20.24 -15.92
N LYS A 429 29.02 -20.52 -15.03
CA LYS A 429 28.91 -20.23 -13.59
C LYS A 429 30.03 -19.30 -13.14
N ASP A 430 29.63 -18.22 -12.47
CA ASP A 430 30.55 -17.32 -11.80
C ASP A 430 31.21 -17.99 -10.60
N TYR A 431 32.51 -17.79 -10.43
CA TYR A 431 33.27 -18.23 -9.27
C TYR A 431 34.34 -17.22 -8.85
N ILE A 432 34.77 -17.31 -7.59
CA ILE A 432 35.89 -16.53 -7.05
C ILE A 432 37.19 -17.35 -7.16
N PRO A 433 38.25 -16.85 -7.81
CA PRO A 433 39.52 -17.59 -7.97
C PRO A 433 40.38 -17.67 -6.70
N THR A 434 40.32 -16.68 -5.81
CA THR A 434 41.14 -16.61 -4.59
C THR A 434 40.38 -15.94 -3.45
N TYR A 435 40.72 -16.30 -2.22
CA TYR A 435 40.00 -15.93 -0.99
C TYR A 435 40.17 -14.46 -0.56
N ASP A 436 41.16 -13.75 -1.08
CA ASP A 436 41.61 -12.43 -0.63
C ASP A 436 41.41 -11.32 -1.68
N VAL A 437 40.97 -11.66 -2.89
CA VAL A 437 40.72 -10.69 -3.97
C VAL A 437 39.27 -10.78 -4.43
N ALA A 438 38.56 -9.66 -4.36
CA ALA A 438 37.20 -9.51 -4.87
C ALA A 438 37.18 -9.53 -6.41
N SER A 439 37.27 -10.73 -6.99
CA SER A 439 37.27 -10.95 -8.44
C SER A 439 36.37 -12.13 -8.81
N ILE A 440 35.78 -12.07 -10.00
CA ILE A 440 34.88 -13.10 -10.53
C ILE A 440 35.42 -13.56 -11.89
N GLN A 441 35.42 -14.87 -12.09
CA GLN A 441 35.66 -15.52 -13.38
C GLN A 441 34.53 -16.51 -13.67
N LYS A 442 34.50 -17.05 -14.89
CA LYS A 442 33.46 -18.00 -15.33
C LYS A 442 34.04 -19.40 -15.52
N THR A 443 33.28 -20.39 -15.08
CA THR A 443 33.45 -21.81 -15.39
C THR A 443 32.33 -22.26 -16.31
N GLU A 444 32.55 -23.36 -17.03
CA GLU A 444 31.53 -24.01 -17.84
C GLU A 444 31.24 -25.39 -17.28
N ASP A 445 30.04 -25.58 -16.75
CA ASP A 445 29.70 -26.74 -15.92
C ASP A 445 28.37 -27.36 -16.36
N TYR A 446 28.32 -28.69 -16.38
CA TYR A 446 27.07 -29.46 -16.38
C TYR A 446 26.48 -29.54 -14.98
N LEU A 447 27.35 -29.77 -13.98
CA LEU A 447 27.01 -29.82 -12.56
C LEU A 447 27.88 -28.80 -11.79
N TRP A 448 27.27 -28.00 -10.94
CA TRP A 448 27.98 -27.01 -10.11
C TRP A 448 27.53 -27.07 -8.65
N LEU A 449 28.34 -26.60 -7.71
CA LEU A 449 27.83 -26.32 -6.36
C LEU A 449 27.30 -24.89 -6.29
N LEU A 450 26.23 -24.63 -5.53
CA LEU A 450 25.75 -23.27 -5.33
C LEU A 450 26.83 -22.39 -4.69
N SER A 451 26.81 -21.09 -4.98
CA SER A 451 27.67 -20.10 -4.32
C SER A 451 26.96 -19.47 -3.13
N CYS A 452 27.71 -18.75 -2.28
CA CYS A 452 27.08 -17.91 -1.27
C CYS A 452 26.17 -16.82 -1.87
N GLY A 453 26.54 -16.25 -3.04
CA GLY A 453 25.78 -15.19 -3.71
C GLY A 453 24.47 -15.66 -4.34
N GLU A 454 24.38 -16.94 -4.67
CA GLU A 454 23.18 -17.57 -5.21
C GLU A 454 22.13 -17.89 -4.14
N ILE A 455 22.56 -17.95 -2.88
CA ILE A 455 21.72 -18.31 -1.73
C ILE A 455 21.37 -17.08 -0.91
N TRP A 456 22.34 -16.28 -0.47
CA TRP A 456 22.13 -15.18 0.47
C TRP A 456 22.27 -13.81 -0.18
N ASP A 457 21.47 -12.85 0.30
CA ASP A 457 21.50 -11.44 -0.09
C ASP A 457 22.36 -10.58 0.86
N ASN A 458 23.04 -11.21 1.84
CA ASN A 458 23.86 -10.58 2.86
C ASN A 458 25.03 -11.49 3.30
N GLY A 459 25.90 -10.99 4.17
CA GLY A 459 27.08 -11.71 4.64
C GLY A 459 27.66 -11.15 5.93
N TYR A 460 28.77 -11.75 6.39
CA TYR A 460 29.44 -11.38 7.64
C TYR A 460 29.88 -9.91 7.70
N LYS A 461 30.14 -9.31 6.54
CA LYS A 461 30.46 -7.89 6.38
C LYS A 461 29.64 -7.29 5.24
N ALA A 462 29.56 -5.96 5.21
CA ALA A 462 28.98 -5.24 4.07
C ALA A 462 29.67 -5.68 2.77
N ASN A 463 28.88 -5.85 1.70
CA ASN A 463 29.29 -6.32 0.38
C ASN A 463 29.75 -7.78 0.28
N TYR A 464 29.74 -8.55 1.37
CA TYR A 464 30.02 -9.99 1.35
C TYR A 464 28.72 -10.77 1.17
N ARG A 465 28.86 -12.03 0.75
CA ARG A 465 27.75 -12.99 0.67
C ARG A 465 28.12 -14.20 1.52
N GLY A 466 27.40 -14.45 2.61
CA GLY A 466 27.86 -15.41 3.60
C GLY A 466 29.29 -15.09 4.08
N TYR A 467 30.22 -16.02 3.80
CA TYR A 467 31.67 -15.85 4.02
C TYR A 467 32.49 -15.62 2.73
N ALA A 468 31.85 -15.34 1.59
CA ALA A 468 32.53 -15.00 0.35
C ALA A 468 32.87 -13.49 0.29
N ILE A 469 34.05 -13.14 -0.24
CA ILE A 469 34.56 -11.76 -0.33
C ILE A 469 33.75 -10.87 -1.30
N THR A 470 33.05 -11.47 -2.25
CA THR A 470 32.21 -10.79 -3.24
C THR A 470 31.04 -11.70 -3.66
N THR A 471 30.22 -11.27 -4.62
CA THR A 471 29.02 -11.99 -5.07
C THR A 471 29.29 -12.80 -6.35
N GLU A 472 29.12 -14.12 -6.27
CA GLU A 472 29.15 -15.05 -7.41
C GLU A 472 27.72 -15.32 -7.91
N GLY A 473 27.39 -14.88 -9.12
CA GLY A 473 26.07 -15.09 -9.71
C GLY A 473 24.97 -14.22 -9.08
N LYS A 474 23.73 -14.39 -9.58
CA LYS A 474 22.53 -13.75 -9.02
C LYS A 474 21.85 -14.72 -8.06
N GLN A 475 21.17 -14.20 -7.03
CA GLN A 475 20.40 -15.03 -6.11
C GLN A 475 19.28 -15.76 -6.86
N TYR A 476 19.16 -17.08 -6.68
CA TYR A 476 18.07 -17.85 -7.29
C TYR A 476 16.73 -17.45 -6.69
N LYS A 477 15.68 -17.46 -7.53
CA LYS A 477 14.33 -17.07 -7.13
C LYS A 477 13.83 -17.87 -5.92
N TYR A 478 14.13 -19.17 -5.85
CA TYR A 478 13.79 -20.00 -4.70
C TYR A 478 14.32 -19.42 -3.39
N TYR A 479 15.61 -19.09 -3.32
CA TYR A 479 16.23 -18.57 -2.11
C TYR A 479 15.80 -17.13 -1.83
N LYS A 480 15.69 -16.29 -2.86
CA LYS A 480 15.20 -14.90 -2.73
C LYS A 480 13.81 -14.85 -2.10
N THR A 481 12.87 -15.65 -2.57
CA THR A 481 11.50 -15.69 -2.04
C THR A 481 11.42 -16.32 -0.65
N ASN A 482 12.12 -17.44 -0.42
CA ASN A 482 11.95 -18.19 0.83
C ASN A 482 12.85 -17.70 1.99
N LEU A 483 14.02 -17.12 1.70
CA LEU A 483 14.86 -16.49 2.73
C LEU A 483 14.45 -15.04 2.98
N GLY A 484 14.02 -14.31 1.95
CA GLY A 484 13.81 -12.87 2.03
C GLY A 484 15.06 -12.14 2.55
N SER A 485 14.86 -11.00 3.21
CA SER A 485 15.93 -10.23 3.85
C SER A 485 16.13 -10.62 5.32
N MET A 486 16.24 -11.93 5.59
CA MET A 486 16.53 -12.43 6.93
C MET A 486 17.85 -11.86 7.45
N VAL A 487 17.89 -11.52 8.75
CA VAL A 487 19.11 -11.03 9.42
C VAL A 487 20.21 -12.06 9.29
N TYR A 488 21.43 -11.62 8.97
CA TYR A 488 22.60 -12.48 8.86
C TYR A 488 22.76 -13.37 10.11
N ASN A 489 23.16 -14.63 9.88
CA ASN A 489 23.35 -15.65 10.92
C ASN A 489 22.06 -16.10 11.65
N THR A 490 20.89 -15.86 11.07
CA THR A 490 19.62 -16.41 11.57
C THR A 490 19.44 -17.86 11.12
N SER A 491 19.21 -18.76 12.07
CA SER A 491 18.92 -20.17 11.78
C SER A 491 17.61 -20.30 11.00
N ASN A 492 17.59 -21.14 9.97
CA ASN A 492 16.42 -21.33 9.11
C ASN A 492 16.36 -22.77 8.58
N ASN A 493 15.19 -23.20 8.10
CA ASN A 493 15.02 -24.52 7.52
C ASN A 493 15.14 -24.54 5.98
N ILE A 494 15.31 -23.39 5.34
CA ILE A 494 15.26 -23.24 3.88
C ILE A 494 16.52 -23.78 3.21
N THR A 495 17.69 -23.52 3.80
CA THR A 495 19.01 -23.96 3.31
C THR A 495 19.46 -25.31 3.90
N LYS A 496 18.72 -25.84 4.88
CA LYS A 496 18.99 -27.16 5.43
C LYS A 496 18.67 -28.22 4.38
N LYS A 497 19.54 -29.22 4.27
CA LYS A 497 19.32 -30.40 3.45
C LYS A 497 19.25 -31.64 4.36
N PRO A 498 18.28 -32.55 4.15
CA PRO A 498 18.15 -33.75 4.96
C PRO A 498 19.39 -34.64 4.80
N SER A 499 20.02 -35.05 5.91
CA SER A 499 21.20 -35.91 5.89
C SER A 499 20.77 -37.39 5.80
N ALA A 500 20.91 -38.01 4.64
CA ALA A 500 20.84 -39.48 4.53
C ALA A 500 22.13 -40.17 5.01
N SER A 501 23.25 -39.44 5.06
CA SER A 501 24.59 -39.92 5.42
C SER A 501 25.33 -38.85 6.22
N SER A 502 25.77 -39.19 7.43
CA SER A 502 26.75 -38.58 8.37
C SER A 502 27.09 -37.07 8.40
N SER A 503 27.04 -36.31 7.30
CA SER A 503 27.36 -34.88 7.29
C SER A 503 26.12 -34.04 7.62
N LYS A 504 26.29 -33.05 8.51
CA LYS A 504 25.22 -32.12 8.92
C LYS A 504 25.25 -30.81 8.12
N TRP A 505 26.13 -30.68 7.14
CA TRP A 505 26.36 -29.47 6.35
C TRP A 505 26.72 -29.82 4.91
N TRP A 506 26.68 -28.85 4.00
CA TRP A 506 26.96 -29.09 2.58
C TRP A 506 27.77 -28.00 1.91
N TRP A 507 28.58 -28.41 0.94
CA TRP A 507 29.55 -27.55 0.27
C TRP A 507 28.93 -26.48 -0.62
N LEU A 508 29.56 -25.31 -0.61
CA LEU A 508 29.36 -24.25 -1.59
C LEU A 508 30.65 -24.04 -2.38
N ARG A 509 30.55 -23.53 -3.61
CA ARG A 509 31.73 -23.29 -4.46
C ARG A 509 32.56 -22.06 -4.07
N SER A 510 32.05 -21.24 -3.15
CA SER A 510 32.70 -20.00 -2.72
C SER A 510 33.87 -20.26 -1.77
N PRO A 511 35.08 -19.75 -2.03
CA PRO A 511 36.18 -19.74 -1.04
C PRO A 511 35.81 -18.91 0.20
N HIS A 512 36.32 -19.28 1.37
CA HIS A 512 36.15 -18.49 2.60
C HIS A 512 37.06 -17.26 2.59
N VAL A 513 36.50 -16.07 2.82
CA VAL A 513 37.26 -14.83 2.84
C VAL A 513 38.32 -14.80 3.94
N GLY A 514 39.57 -14.51 3.54
CA GLY A 514 40.69 -14.36 4.48
C GLY A 514 41.33 -15.67 4.96
N ASP A 515 40.95 -16.82 4.42
CA ASP A 515 41.61 -18.10 4.73
C ASP A 515 41.78 -18.95 3.46
N SER A 516 43.03 -19.31 3.16
CA SER A 516 43.41 -20.12 1.98
C SER A 516 43.07 -21.60 2.10
N SER A 517 42.59 -22.05 3.26
CA SER A 517 42.38 -23.47 3.57
C SER A 517 40.93 -23.91 3.52
N HIS A 518 39.99 -22.96 3.37
CA HIS A 518 38.57 -23.19 3.59
C HIS A 518 37.71 -22.81 2.38
N PHE A 519 36.62 -23.55 2.20
CA PHE A 519 35.48 -23.16 1.38
C PHE A 519 34.27 -22.89 2.26
N CYS A 520 33.36 -22.07 1.75
CA CYS A 520 32.08 -21.83 2.38
C CYS A 520 31.20 -23.09 2.34
N CYS A 521 30.31 -23.20 3.31
CA CYS A 521 29.31 -24.24 3.37
C CYS A 521 28.02 -23.72 4.00
N ALA A 522 26.93 -24.47 3.86
CA ALA A 522 25.71 -24.23 4.61
C ALA A 522 25.65 -25.22 5.79
N GLY A 523 25.63 -24.67 7.01
CA GLY A 523 25.68 -25.42 8.25
C GLY A 523 24.37 -26.13 8.61
N ALA A 524 24.43 -26.97 9.64
CA ALA A 524 23.30 -27.77 10.14
C ALA A 524 22.09 -26.96 10.60
N THR A 525 22.32 -25.71 10.99
CA THR A 525 21.28 -24.77 11.43
C THR A 525 20.73 -23.90 10.29
N GLY A 526 21.23 -24.08 9.06
CA GLY A 526 20.83 -23.33 7.87
C GLY A 526 21.58 -22.00 7.67
N ILE A 527 22.58 -21.71 8.52
CA ILE A 527 23.41 -20.52 8.41
C ILE A 527 24.59 -20.75 7.46
N SER A 528 25.11 -19.66 6.89
CA SER A 528 26.42 -19.67 6.21
C SER A 528 27.51 -20.08 7.20
N SER A 529 28.44 -20.90 6.76
CA SER A 529 29.58 -21.42 7.53
C SER A 529 30.76 -21.71 6.59
N PHE A 530 31.80 -22.35 7.08
CA PHE A 530 32.99 -22.74 6.33
C PHE A 530 33.62 -24.00 6.92
N SER A 531 34.38 -24.72 6.11
CA SER A 531 35.11 -25.93 6.52
C SER A 531 36.38 -26.08 5.67
N TYR A 532 37.36 -26.81 6.21
CA TYR A 532 38.62 -27.09 5.53
C TYR A 532 38.36 -27.82 4.21
N ALA A 533 39.03 -27.42 3.13
CA ALA A 533 38.77 -27.95 1.80
C ALA A 533 38.93 -29.49 1.69
N GLY A 534 39.74 -30.10 2.56
CA GLY A 534 39.94 -31.55 2.65
C GLY A 534 38.92 -32.31 3.51
N GLU A 535 38.05 -31.62 4.26
CA GLU A 535 37.06 -32.27 5.13
C GLU A 535 35.88 -32.87 4.35
N SER A 536 35.34 -33.99 4.82
CA SER A 536 34.18 -34.60 4.18
C SER A 536 32.88 -33.84 4.50
N GLY A 537 32.29 -33.22 3.48
CA GLY A 537 31.04 -32.48 3.54
C GLY A 537 29.98 -33.03 2.59
N GLY A 538 28.70 -32.74 2.86
CA GLY A 538 27.61 -33.12 1.95
C GLY A 538 27.73 -32.45 0.58
N VAL A 539 27.47 -33.21 -0.48
CA VAL A 539 27.53 -32.72 -1.87
C VAL A 539 26.13 -32.69 -2.47
N ALA A 540 25.64 -31.49 -2.78
CA ALA A 540 24.33 -31.23 -3.37
C ALA A 540 24.46 -30.23 -4.53
N PRO A 541 24.80 -30.70 -5.74
CA PRO A 541 25.01 -29.80 -6.87
C PRO A 541 23.71 -29.25 -7.44
N GLY A 542 23.82 -28.21 -8.24
CA GLY A 542 22.82 -27.79 -9.22
C GLY A 542 23.14 -28.32 -10.61
N PHE A 543 22.11 -28.33 -11.46
CA PHE A 543 22.18 -28.66 -12.88
C PHE A 543 21.09 -27.88 -13.62
N SER A 544 21.27 -27.66 -14.92
CA SER A 544 20.28 -26.98 -15.76
C SER A 544 19.73 -27.90 -16.83
N ILE A 545 18.46 -27.75 -17.16
CA ILE A 545 17.81 -28.40 -18.31
C ILE A 545 17.36 -27.36 -19.31
#